data_AF-A0A8T1MZ86-F1
#
_entry.id   AF-A0A8T1MZ86-F1
#
_cell.length_a   1.000
_cell.length_b   1.000
_cell.length_c   1.000
_cell.angle_alpha   90.00
_cell.angle_beta   90.00
_cell.angle_gamma   90.00
#
_symmetry.space_group_name_H-M   'P 1'
#
loop_
_entity.id
_entity.type
_entity.pdbx_description
1 polymer ?
#
loop_
_entity_poly.entity_id
_entity_poly.type
_entity_poly.pdbx_seq_one_letter_code
_entity_poly.pdbx_strand_id
1 'polypeptide(L)'
;MRESVIQLDWEDTSFSMNSPINLLTPTTRAIQVVPPYNGWLPWQRLALFGGLHGFLNTVETVGNTKPEIRMFTELIGLLPPAKPTSTPNNLDRWELAILDAARQRRISLDMPFYNALINRRTAVGVSAECLLAEATRMGLSPDQATWGSLARACKSVASVKQLFTSLADASSPVSSNTPSTPHVTIRPSLAFFASLLSANRFNWDLKAFILQLMMGEQEQSNSKVPNVVVIPDRRMIASLEIEVALFRRLLSKGSIPKDGSAVDASPDTDGVPIPPFAAAAFRRFLTVYKRWLQWSFQEESPKSCDPCPQNTPDRT
;
A
#
# COMPACT_ATOMS: atom_id res chain seq x y z
N MET A 1 4.07 41.71 -32.13
CA MET A 1 3.10 40.67 -31.70
C MET A 1 3.49 40.23 -30.31
N ARG A 2 2.58 40.30 -29.32
CA ARG A 2 2.85 39.73 -27.99
C ARG A 2 2.76 38.21 -28.13
N GLU A 3 3.89 37.52 -28.02
CA GLU A 3 3.91 36.06 -27.90
C GLU A 3 3.06 35.67 -26.69
N SER A 4 2.00 34.90 -26.90
CA SER A 4 1.14 34.43 -25.83
C SER A 4 1.85 33.30 -25.10
N VAL A 5 2.68 33.67 -24.13
CA VAL A 5 3.32 32.73 -23.20
C VAL A 5 2.23 32.05 -22.37
N ILE A 6 2.11 30.72 -22.50
CA ILE A 6 1.22 29.92 -21.67
C ILE A 6 1.96 29.60 -20.37
N GLN A 7 1.52 30.20 -19.27
CA GLN A 7 2.01 29.89 -17.93
C GLN A 7 1.00 29.00 -17.21
N LEU A 8 1.46 27.83 -16.75
CA LEU A 8 0.63 26.90 -15.98
C LEU A 8 0.79 27.16 -14.49
N ASP A 9 -0.33 27.11 -13.78
CA ASP A 9 -0.34 27.02 -12.32
C ASP A 9 -0.12 25.56 -11.89
N TRP A 10 1.06 25.27 -11.35
CA TRP A 10 1.44 23.92 -10.92
C TRP A 10 0.77 23.45 -9.63
N GLU A 11 -0.04 24.29 -9.00
CA GLU A 11 -0.89 23.93 -7.86
C GLU A 11 -2.30 23.52 -8.30
N ASP A 12 -2.73 23.89 -9.52
CA ASP A 12 -4.02 23.48 -10.05
C ASP A 12 -3.97 22.06 -10.63
N THR A 13 -4.44 21.11 -9.81
CA THR A 13 -4.55 19.69 -10.19
C THR A 13 -5.58 19.43 -11.29
N SER A 14 -6.33 20.44 -11.76
CA SER A 14 -7.22 20.33 -12.91
C SER A 14 -6.49 20.06 -14.23
N PHE A 15 -5.27 20.56 -14.36
CA PHE A 15 -4.45 20.32 -15.55
C PHE A 15 -4.07 18.85 -15.73
N SER A 16 -4.13 18.04 -14.67
CA SER A 16 -3.92 16.59 -14.82
C SER A 16 -5.04 15.89 -15.58
N MET A 17 -6.24 16.48 -15.67
CA MET A 17 -7.34 15.93 -16.48
C MET A 17 -7.34 16.53 -17.88
N ASN A 18 -7.33 17.87 -17.96
CA ASN A 18 -7.34 18.61 -19.21
C ASN A 18 -6.32 19.75 -19.10
N SER A 19 -5.20 19.60 -19.80
CA SER A 19 -4.18 20.64 -19.87
C SER A 19 -4.30 21.43 -21.17
N PRO A 20 -4.13 22.77 -21.14
CA PRO A 20 -4.12 23.59 -22.34
C PRO A 20 -2.85 23.39 -23.20
N ILE A 21 -1.84 22.68 -22.69
CA ILE A 21 -0.64 22.34 -23.43
C ILE A 21 -0.55 20.84 -23.69
N ASN A 22 0.02 20.47 -24.82
CA ASN A 22 0.36 19.08 -25.11
C ASN A 22 1.62 19.03 -25.98
N LEU A 23 2.73 18.66 -25.36
CA LEU A 23 4.04 18.60 -26.01
C LEU A 23 4.16 17.47 -27.06
N LEU A 24 3.20 16.55 -27.11
CA LEU A 24 3.15 15.49 -28.12
C LEU A 24 2.47 15.94 -29.42
N THR A 25 1.80 17.10 -29.40
CA THR A 25 1.14 17.66 -30.58
C THR A 25 1.94 18.83 -31.15
N PRO A 26 1.99 18.99 -32.49
CA PRO A 26 2.61 20.14 -33.10
C PRO A 26 1.98 21.44 -32.59
N THR A 27 2.80 22.35 -32.08
CA THR A 27 2.37 23.69 -31.65
C THR A 27 2.89 24.73 -32.64
N THR A 28 2.04 25.69 -33.01
CA THR A 28 2.43 26.88 -33.77
C THR A 28 2.91 28.01 -32.86
N ARG A 29 2.79 27.86 -31.54
CA ARG A 29 3.19 28.83 -30.53
C ARG A 29 4.40 28.36 -29.75
N ALA A 30 5.31 29.27 -29.43
CA ALA A 30 6.38 29.01 -28.47
C ALA A 30 5.76 28.76 -27.08
N ILE A 31 6.09 27.62 -26.48
CA ILE A 31 5.63 27.25 -25.14
C ILE A 31 6.83 27.40 -24.20
N GLN A 32 6.73 28.30 -23.23
CA GLN A 32 7.70 28.41 -22.16
C GLN A 32 7.18 27.66 -20.94
N VAL A 33 7.83 26.54 -20.59
CA VAL A 33 7.50 25.76 -19.40
C VAL A 33 8.44 26.21 -18.27
N VAL A 34 7.89 26.88 -17.26
CA VAL A 34 8.63 27.19 -16.03
C VAL A 34 8.48 26.02 -15.08
N PRO A 35 9.55 25.33 -14.66
CA PRO A 35 9.44 24.17 -13.79
C PRO A 35 9.04 24.57 -12.36
N PRO A 36 8.33 23.69 -11.62
CA PRO A 36 8.08 23.89 -10.20
C PRO A 36 9.36 23.80 -9.36
N TYR A 37 9.44 24.60 -8.29
CA TYR A 37 10.64 24.71 -7.44
C TYR A 37 11.08 23.37 -6.80
N ASN A 38 10.12 22.52 -6.42
CA ASN A 38 10.38 21.26 -5.71
C ASN A 38 10.48 20.05 -6.65
N GLY A 39 10.70 20.29 -7.94
CA GLY A 39 10.70 19.25 -8.96
C GLY A 39 9.29 18.80 -9.38
N TRP A 40 9.24 18.01 -10.44
CA TRP A 40 7.99 17.62 -11.09
C TRP A 40 7.28 16.47 -10.38
N LEU A 41 6.06 16.73 -9.89
CA LEU A 41 5.12 15.71 -9.46
C LEU A 41 4.65 14.87 -10.66
N PRO A 42 4.28 13.59 -10.46
CA PRO A 42 3.83 12.72 -11.55
C PRO A 42 2.70 13.32 -12.40
N TRP A 43 1.69 13.93 -11.75
CA TRP A 43 0.55 14.52 -12.43
C TRP A 43 0.87 15.81 -13.19
N GLN A 44 1.88 16.56 -12.75
CA GLN A 44 2.35 17.75 -13.46
C GLN A 44 3.04 17.33 -14.77
N ARG A 45 3.73 16.17 -14.78
CA ARG A 45 4.29 15.61 -16.02
C ARG A 45 3.20 15.15 -16.97
N LEU A 46 2.13 14.54 -16.47
CA LEU A 46 0.96 14.20 -17.29
C LEU A 46 0.31 15.46 -17.88
N ALA A 47 0.23 16.55 -17.12
CA ALA A 47 -0.29 17.83 -17.60
C ALA A 47 0.53 18.40 -18.77
N LEU A 48 1.84 18.17 -18.86
CA LEU A 48 2.65 18.58 -20.02
C LEU A 48 2.20 17.89 -21.33
N PHE A 49 1.56 16.71 -21.22
CA PHE A 49 1.12 15.91 -22.35
C PHE A 49 -0.40 15.98 -22.57
N GLY A 50 -1.03 17.11 -22.21
CA GLY A 50 -2.46 17.32 -22.41
C GLY A 50 -3.34 16.87 -21.23
N GLY A 51 -2.74 16.40 -20.13
CA GLY A 51 -3.49 15.74 -19.06
C GLY A 51 -4.00 14.36 -19.50
N LEU A 52 -4.84 13.73 -18.68
CA LEU A 52 -5.40 12.40 -18.97
C LEU A 52 -6.12 12.34 -20.33
N HIS A 53 -7.03 13.28 -20.60
CA HIS A 53 -7.82 13.25 -21.83
C HIS A 53 -6.98 13.63 -23.05
N GLY A 54 -6.14 14.66 -22.93
CA GLY A 54 -5.27 15.08 -24.03
C GLY A 54 -4.24 14.01 -24.41
N PHE A 55 -3.66 13.33 -23.42
CA PHE A 55 -2.75 12.21 -23.65
C PHE A 55 -3.43 11.05 -24.38
N LEU A 56 -4.57 10.57 -23.87
CA LEU A 56 -5.32 9.47 -24.49
C LEU A 56 -5.76 9.81 -25.92
N ASN A 57 -6.28 11.02 -26.13
CA ASN A 57 -6.64 11.49 -27.47
C ASN A 57 -5.43 11.51 -28.41
N THR A 58 -4.25 11.92 -27.92
CA THR A 58 -3.03 11.97 -28.74
C THR A 58 -2.52 10.59 -29.12
N VAL A 59 -2.60 9.63 -28.21
CA VAL A 59 -2.26 8.22 -28.51
C VAL A 59 -3.13 7.70 -29.66
N GLU A 60 -4.42 8.03 -29.65
CA GLU A 60 -5.37 7.61 -30.67
C GLU A 60 -5.16 8.35 -32.00
N THR A 61 -5.00 9.68 -31.98
CA THR A 61 -4.97 10.49 -33.20
C THR A 61 -3.59 10.61 -33.83
N VAL A 62 -2.56 10.86 -33.02
CA VAL A 62 -1.18 11.07 -33.49
C VAL A 62 -0.41 9.76 -33.50
N GLY A 63 -0.55 8.98 -32.42
CA GLY A 63 0.08 7.65 -32.31
C GLY A 63 -0.61 6.57 -33.14
N ASN A 64 -1.83 6.83 -33.64
CA ASN A 64 -2.66 5.89 -34.38
C ASN A 64 -2.74 4.50 -33.70
N THR A 65 -2.78 4.50 -32.37
CA THR A 65 -2.75 3.29 -31.54
C THR A 65 -3.95 3.29 -30.61
N LYS A 66 -4.54 2.12 -30.39
CA LYS A 66 -5.65 1.97 -29.43
C LYS A 66 -5.11 1.87 -28.00
N PRO A 67 -5.58 2.69 -27.04
CA PRO A 67 -5.24 2.53 -25.64
C PRO A 67 -5.62 1.14 -25.11
N GLU A 68 -4.74 0.53 -24.33
CA GLU A 68 -4.94 -0.79 -23.72
C GLU A 68 -5.00 -0.70 -22.19
N ILE A 69 -5.53 -1.75 -21.54
CA ILE A 69 -5.70 -1.78 -20.07
C ILE A 69 -4.41 -1.46 -19.30
N ARG A 70 -3.26 -1.98 -19.76
CA ARG A 70 -1.96 -1.70 -19.13
C ARG A 70 -1.66 -0.20 -19.10
N MET A 71 -1.96 0.53 -20.17
CA MET A 71 -1.76 1.98 -20.21
C MET A 71 -2.63 2.69 -19.16
N PHE A 72 -3.89 2.29 -19.01
CA PHE A 72 -4.78 2.81 -17.98
C PHE A 72 -4.25 2.53 -16.57
N THR A 73 -3.74 1.32 -16.33
CA THR A 73 -3.13 0.95 -15.05
C THR A 73 -1.93 1.83 -14.71
N GLU A 74 -1.04 2.10 -15.68
CA GLU A 74 0.12 2.99 -15.47
C GLU A 74 -0.30 4.47 -15.30
N LEU A 75 -1.32 4.92 -16.03
CA LEU A 75 -1.83 6.30 -15.93
C LEU A 75 -2.34 6.64 -14.52
N ILE A 76 -2.83 5.65 -13.77
CA ILE A 76 -3.25 5.87 -12.37
C ILE A 76 -2.09 6.39 -11.52
N GLY A 77 -0.87 5.89 -11.74
CA GLY A 77 0.33 6.35 -11.03
C GLY A 77 0.71 7.79 -11.32
N LEU A 78 0.14 8.38 -12.37
CA LEU A 78 0.32 9.78 -12.76
C LEU A 78 -0.83 10.67 -12.28
N LEU A 79 -1.85 10.15 -11.61
CA LEU A 79 -2.94 10.98 -11.08
C LEU A 79 -2.49 11.71 -9.80
N PRO A 80 -3.08 12.87 -9.47
CA PRO A 80 -2.84 13.53 -8.20
C PRO A 80 -3.15 12.59 -7.02
N PRO A 81 -2.53 12.78 -5.84
CA PRO A 81 -2.84 11.97 -4.66
C PRO A 81 -4.33 12.03 -4.33
N ALA A 82 -4.90 10.92 -3.85
CA ALA A 82 -6.29 10.88 -3.42
C ALA A 82 -6.52 11.88 -2.28
N LYS A 83 -7.69 12.51 -2.26
CA LYS A 83 -8.13 13.36 -1.15
C LYS A 83 -9.30 12.68 -0.44
N PRO A 84 -9.41 12.79 0.89
CA PRO A 84 -10.60 12.33 1.59
C PRO A 84 -11.81 13.09 1.04
N THR A 85 -12.78 12.36 0.52
CA THR A 85 -14.05 12.92 0.06
C THR A 85 -14.95 13.14 1.28
N SER A 86 -15.91 14.07 1.19
CA SER A 86 -16.89 14.34 2.27
C SER A 86 -17.73 13.12 2.66
N THR A 87 -17.72 12.10 1.80
CA THR A 87 -18.41 10.82 1.95
C THR A 87 -17.39 9.70 1.73
N PRO A 88 -17.02 8.90 2.76
CA PRO A 88 -15.85 8.01 2.74
C PRO A 88 -15.83 6.95 1.64
N ASN A 89 -16.95 6.71 0.97
CA ASN A 89 -17.12 5.67 -0.05
C ASN A 89 -17.33 6.20 -1.48
N ASN A 90 -17.19 7.51 -1.72
CA ASN A 90 -17.32 8.05 -3.07
C ASN A 90 -15.98 8.11 -3.79
N LEU A 91 -16.03 7.85 -5.10
CA LEU A 91 -14.93 8.04 -6.03
C LEU A 91 -14.57 9.52 -6.14
N ASP A 92 -13.27 9.82 -6.21
CA ASP A 92 -12.82 11.16 -6.53
C ASP A 92 -12.95 11.46 -8.03
N ARG A 93 -12.79 12.73 -8.41
CA ARG A 93 -12.93 13.17 -9.80
C ARG A 93 -11.98 12.48 -10.77
N TRP A 94 -10.78 12.09 -10.34
CA TRP A 94 -9.79 11.45 -11.21
C TRP A 94 -10.10 9.97 -11.40
N GLU A 95 -10.57 9.31 -10.35
CA GLU A 95 -11.10 7.95 -10.40
C GLU A 95 -12.30 7.86 -11.34
N LEU A 96 -13.24 8.80 -11.22
CA LEU A 96 -14.38 8.93 -12.14
C LEU A 96 -13.89 9.14 -13.58
N ALA A 97 -12.99 10.09 -13.81
CA ALA A 97 -12.50 10.41 -15.15
C ALA A 97 -11.79 9.23 -15.82
N ILE A 98 -10.96 8.47 -15.09
CA ILE A 98 -10.23 7.33 -15.66
C ILE A 98 -11.15 6.13 -15.91
N LEU A 99 -12.13 5.88 -15.03
CA LEU A 99 -13.16 4.86 -15.24
C LEU A 99 -14.06 5.21 -16.44
N ASP A 100 -14.46 6.47 -16.57
CA ASP A 100 -15.25 6.95 -17.70
C ASP A 100 -14.48 6.86 -19.02
N ALA A 101 -13.21 7.25 -19.03
CA ALA A 101 -12.34 7.15 -20.20
C ALA A 101 -12.13 5.69 -20.64
N ALA A 102 -11.99 4.76 -19.69
CA ALA A 102 -11.90 3.33 -19.96
C ALA A 102 -13.22 2.76 -20.51
N ARG A 103 -14.36 3.17 -19.92
CA ARG A 103 -15.71 2.77 -20.36
C ARG A 103 -16.00 3.22 -21.78
N GLN A 104 -15.72 4.48 -22.11
CA GLN A 104 -15.90 5.04 -23.46
C GLN A 104 -15.12 4.25 -24.52
N ARG A 105 -13.92 3.75 -24.15
CA ARG A 105 -13.04 2.96 -25.03
C ARG A 105 -13.30 1.45 -24.96
N ARG A 106 -14.32 1.03 -24.19
CA ARG A 106 -14.71 -0.37 -23.98
C ARG A 106 -13.53 -1.23 -23.50
N ILE A 107 -12.73 -0.69 -22.59
CA ILE A 107 -11.62 -1.41 -21.95
C ILE A 107 -12.19 -2.33 -20.87
N SER A 108 -11.83 -3.61 -20.91
CA SER A 108 -12.14 -4.54 -19.82
C SER A 108 -11.20 -4.27 -18.65
N LEU A 109 -11.76 -3.87 -17.51
CA LEU A 109 -11.00 -3.60 -16.30
C LEU A 109 -10.61 -4.91 -15.60
N ASP A 110 -9.42 -4.96 -15.04
CA ASP A 110 -8.85 -6.12 -14.35
C ASP A 110 -8.43 -5.76 -12.91
N MET A 111 -8.02 -6.76 -12.12
CA MET A 111 -7.54 -6.48 -10.75
C MET A 111 -6.31 -5.58 -10.71
N PRO A 112 -5.29 -5.72 -11.57
CA PRO A 112 -4.18 -4.77 -11.62
C PRO A 112 -4.61 -3.30 -11.72
N PHE A 113 -5.60 -2.98 -12.55
CA PHE A 113 -6.18 -1.64 -12.63
C PHE A 113 -6.79 -1.19 -11.28
N TYR A 114 -7.63 -2.02 -10.67
CA TYR A 114 -8.22 -1.69 -9.37
C TYR A 114 -7.18 -1.62 -8.25
N ASN A 115 -6.16 -2.47 -8.27
CA ASN A 115 -5.05 -2.46 -7.33
C ASN A 115 -4.27 -1.15 -7.40
N ALA A 116 -4.08 -0.58 -8.60
CA ALA A 116 -3.45 0.71 -8.75
C ALA A 116 -4.30 1.83 -8.12
N LEU A 117 -5.64 1.83 -8.30
CA LEU A 117 -6.54 2.78 -7.66
C LEU A 117 -6.57 2.61 -6.13
N ILE A 118 -6.67 1.37 -5.65
CA ILE A 118 -6.65 1.03 -4.21
C ILE A 118 -5.34 1.51 -3.60
N ASN A 119 -4.20 1.20 -4.21
CA ASN A 119 -2.88 1.64 -3.76
C ASN A 119 -2.76 3.17 -3.73
N ARG A 120 -3.30 3.87 -4.75
CA ARG A 120 -3.32 5.34 -4.78
C ARG A 120 -4.05 5.93 -3.57
N ARG A 121 -5.18 5.34 -3.15
CA ARG A 121 -5.92 5.77 -1.95
C ARG A 121 -5.19 5.40 -0.66
N THR A 122 -4.79 4.15 -0.51
CA THR A 122 -4.23 3.66 0.75
C THR A 122 -2.84 4.23 1.04
N ALA A 123 -2.09 4.64 0.01
CA ALA A 123 -0.81 5.35 0.16
C ALA A 123 -0.93 6.67 0.95
N VAL A 124 -2.09 7.32 0.90
CA VAL A 124 -2.37 8.57 1.63
C VAL A 124 -3.37 8.36 2.78
N GLY A 125 -3.65 7.10 3.16
CA GLY A 125 -4.54 6.77 4.27
C GLY A 125 -6.03 6.96 3.99
N VAL A 126 -6.43 7.09 2.73
CA VAL A 126 -7.85 7.15 2.34
C VAL A 126 -8.41 5.73 2.18
N SER A 127 -9.65 5.49 2.63
CA SER A 127 -10.32 4.20 2.49
C SER A 127 -10.53 3.83 1.02
N ALA A 128 -10.26 2.57 0.68
CA ALA A 128 -10.44 2.02 -0.66
C ALA A 128 -11.55 0.96 -0.74
N GLU A 129 -12.40 0.87 0.28
CA GLU A 129 -13.47 -0.14 0.36
C GLU A 129 -14.44 -0.06 -0.83
N CYS A 130 -14.76 1.15 -1.31
CA CYS A 130 -15.64 1.32 -2.46
C CYS A 130 -15.05 0.74 -3.75
N LEU A 131 -13.73 0.88 -3.97
CA LEU A 131 -13.03 0.34 -5.13
C LEU A 131 -12.96 -1.19 -5.06
N LEU A 132 -12.73 -1.74 -3.87
CA LEU A 132 -12.76 -3.17 -3.64
C LEU A 132 -14.15 -3.74 -3.92
N ALA A 133 -15.19 -3.11 -3.38
CA ALA A 133 -16.58 -3.51 -3.60
C ALA A 133 -16.98 -3.44 -5.07
N GLU A 134 -16.55 -2.40 -5.79
CA GLU A 134 -16.77 -2.28 -7.24
C GLU A 134 -16.07 -3.40 -8.01
N ALA A 135 -14.81 -3.68 -7.72
CA ALA A 135 -14.06 -4.76 -8.35
C ALA A 135 -14.72 -6.13 -8.11
N THR A 136 -15.13 -6.43 -6.87
CA THR A 136 -15.83 -7.68 -6.54
C THR A 136 -17.20 -7.77 -7.24
N ARG A 137 -17.94 -6.67 -7.33
CA ARG A 137 -19.21 -6.61 -8.09
C ARG A 137 -19.00 -6.89 -9.58
N MET A 138 -17.83 -6.56 -10.12
CA MET A 138 -17.43 -6.92 -11.49
C MET A 138 -16.95 -8.37 -11.64
N GLY A 139 -17.01 -9.18 -10.58
CA GLY A 139 -16.56 -10.57 -10.59
C GLY A 139 -15.05 -10.73 -10.51
N LEU A 140 -14.31 -9.68 -10.14
CA LEU A 140 -12.87 -9.74 -9.94
C LEU A 140 -12.55 -10.19 -8.52
N SER A 141 -11.60 -11.12 -8.40
CA SER A 141 -11.16 -11.66 -7.11
C SER A 141 -9.96 -10.88 -6.58
N PRO A 142 -10.04 -10.29 -5.37
CA PRO A 142 -8.90 -9.66 -4.71
C PRO A 142 -7.71 -10.61 -4.61
N ASP A 143 -6.51 -10.08 -4.83
CA ASP A 143 -5.25 -10.84 -4.80
C ASP A 143 -4.32 -10.34 -3.68
N GLN A 144 -3.13 -10.93 -3.56
CA GLN A 144 -2.15 -10.56 -2.54
C GLN A 144 -1.75 -9.07 -2.62
N ALA A 145 -1.71 -8.47 -3.81
CA ALA A 145 -1.41 -7.05 -3.98
C ALA A 145 -2.56 -6.16 -3.47
N THR A 146 -3.81 -6.60 -3.64
CA THR A 146 -5.00 -5.96 -3.08
C THR A 146 -4.90 -5.88 -1.56
N TRP A 147 -4.69 -7.02 -0.91
CA TRP A 147 -4.63 -7.11 0.54
C TRP A 147 -3.41 -6.40 1.13
N GLY A 148 -2.25 -6.44 0.45
CA GLY A 148 -1.08 -5.67 0.84
C GLY A 148 -1.31 -4.15 0.80
N SER A 149 -2.05 -3.67 -0.21
CA SER A 149 -2.41 -2.26 -0.33
C SER A 149 -3.39 -1.84 0.78
N LEU A 150 -4.39 -2.66 1.10
CA LEU A 150 -5.35 -2.41 2.19
C LEU A 150 -4.69 -2.47 3.58
N ALA A 151 -3.74 -3.39 3.78
CA ALA A 151 -2.93 -3.46 4.99
C ALA A 151 -2.25 -2.12 5.31
N ARG A 152 -1.71 -1.42 4.31
CA ARG A 152 -1.06 -0.12 4.51
C ARG A 152 -1.99 0.96 5.11
N ALA A 153 -3.30 0.88 4.84
CA ALA A 153 -4.27 1.81 5.37
C ALA A 153 -4.68 1.54 6.82
N CYS A 154 -4.41 0.33 7.35
CA CYS A 154 -4.79 -0.03 8.72
C CYS A 154 -3.96 0.75 9.74
N LYS A 155 -4.63 1.51 10.62
CA LYS A 155 -3.99 2.31 11.69
C LYS A 155 -4.36 1.88 13.11
N SER A 156 -5.23 0.88 13.27
CA SER A 156 -5.65 0.37 14.58
C SER A 156 -5.73 -1.16 14.59
N VAL A 157 -5.72 -1.75 15.79
CA VAL A 157 -5.93 -3.20 15.98
C VAL A 157 -7.30 -3.62 15.42
N ALA A 158 -8.33 -2.78 15.60
CA ALA A 158 -9.66 -3.04 15.06
C ALA A 158 -9.65 -3.11 13.53
N SER A 159 -9.00 -2.16 12.84
CA SER A 159 -8.90 -2.19 11.37
C SER A 159 -8.13 -3.40 10.86
N VAL A 160 -7.08 -3.84 11.58
CA VAL A 160 -6.36 -5.07 11.21
C VAL A 160 -7.25 -6.30 11.41
N LYS A 161 -7.95 -6.44 12.55
CA LYS A 161 -8.89 -7.56 12.78
C LYS A 161 -9.99 -7.62 11.71
N GLN A 162 -10.54 -6.46 11.32
CA GLN A 162 -11.50 -6.36 10.22
C GLN A 162 -10.89 -6.82 8.89
N LEU A 163 -9.68 -6.34 8.55
CA LEU A 163 -8.99 -6.74 7.32
C LEU A 163 -8.77 -8.26 7.22
N PHE A 164 -8.37 -8.91 8.32
CA PHE A 164 -8.22 -10.37 8.35
C PHE A 164 -9.55 -11.10 8.21
N THR A 165 -10.64 -10.53 8.73
CA THR A 165 -11.99 -11.10 8.55
C THR A 165 -12.42 -10.99 7.09
N SER A 166 -12.23 -9.83 6.46
CA SER A 166 -12.51 -9.64 5.03
C SER A 166 -11.67 -10.56 4.15
N LEU A 167 -10.39 -10.76 4.49
CA LEU A 167 -9.51 -11.71 3.80
C LEU A 167 -10.02 -13.15 3.92
N ALA A 168 -10.44 -13.56 5.12
CA ALA A 168 -10.97 -14.90 5.37
C ALA A 168 -12.30 -15.13 4.65
N ASP A 169 -13.20 -14.14 4.66
CA ASP A 169 -14.47 -14.19 3.95
C ASP A 169 -14.23 -14.28 2.42
N ALA A 170 -13.27 -13.51 1.89
CA ALA A 170 -12.90 -13.58 0.46
C ALA A 170 -12.18 -14.89 0.06
N SER A 171 -11.54 -15.56 1.03
CA SER A 171 -10.89 -16.86 0.82
C SER A 171 -11.85 -18.05 1.02
N SER A 172 -13.05 -17.79 1.57
CA SER A 172 -14.05 -18.81 1.82
C SER A 172 -14.80 -19.16 0.53
N PRO A 173 -15.11 -20.44 0.29
CA PRO A 173 -15.84 -20.84 -0.91
C PRO A 173 -17.23 -20.21 -0.88
N VAL A 174 -17.52 -19.33 -1.83
CA VAL A 174 -18.91 -19.01 -2.18
C VAL A 174 -19.53 -20.31 -2.68
N SER A 175 -20.59 -20.79 -2.03
CA SER A 175 -21.40 -21.92 -2.52
C SER A 175 -22.08 -21.54 -3.84
N SER A 176 -21.33 -21.57 -4.94
CA SER A 176 -21.86 -21.48 -6.30
C SER A 176 -21.63 -22.82 -6.98
N ASN A 177 -22.72 -23.44 -7.43
CA ASN A 177 -22.79 -24.75 -8.10
C ASN A 177 -22.14 -24.78 -9.49
N THR A 178 -20.99 -24.12 -9.70
CA THR A 178 -20.30 -24.05 -10.99
C THR A 178 -18.94 -24.75 -10.92
N PRO A 179 -18.60 -25.64 -11.87
CA PRO A 179 -17.34 -26.38 -11.84
C PRO A 179 -16.16 -25.49 -12.22
N SER A 180 -15.02 -25.75 -11.55
CA SER A 180 -13.64 -25.47 -11.96
C SER A 180 -13.18 -24.01 -12.07
N THR A 181 -12.76 -23.45 -10.94
CA THR A 181 -11.56 -22.59 -10.87
C THR A 181 -10.71 -23.06 -9.69
N PRO A 182 -9.37 -23.18 -9.83
CA PRO A 182 -8.51 -23.66 -8.76
C PRO A 182 -8.65 -22.76 -7.52
N HIS A 183 -8.88 -23.41 -6.37
CA HIS A 183 -9.02 -22.75 -5.08
C HIS A 183 -7.75 -21.97 -4.72
N VAL A 184 -7.82 -20.64 -4.73
CA VAL A 184 -6.72 -19.80 -4.21
C VAL A 184 -7.06 -19.45 -2.76
N THR A 185 -6.53 -20.22 -1.81
CA THR A 185 -6.54 -19.80 -0.40
C THR A 185 -5.55 -18.66 -0.24
N ILE A 186 -6.04 -17.43 -0.06
CA ILE A 186 -5.16 -16.26 0.08
C ILE A 186 -4.66 -16.20 1.53
N ARG A 187 -3.45 -16.70 1.76
CA ARG A 187 -2.78 -16.55 3.05
C ARG A 187 -2.07 -15.20 3.12
N PRO A 188 -2.10 -14.51 4.27
CA PRO A 188 -1.26 -13.34 4.50
C PRO A 188 0.21 -13.66 4.25
N SER A 189 0.83 -12.90 3.35
CA SER A 189 2.24 -13.06 2.99
C SER A 189 3.15 -12.22 3.89
N LEU A 190 4.46 -12.47 3.84
CA LEU A 190 5.44 -11.59 4.46
C LEU A 190 5.30 -10.12 4.00
N ALA A 191 5.02 -9.90 2.72
CA ALA A 191 4.82 -8.54 2.17
C ALA A 191 3.59 -7.83 2.76
N PHE A 192 2.54 -8.59 3.07
CA PHE A 192 1.35 -8.07 3.77
C PHE A 192 1.71 -7.58 5.18
N PHE A 193 2.45 -8.39 5.94
CA PHE A 193 2.92 -8.01 7.28
C PHE A 193 3.92 -6.86 7.25
N ALA A 194 4.85 -6.84 6.29
CA ALA A 194 5.77 -5.73 6.09
C ALA A 194 5.02 -4.41 5.78
N SER A 195 3.93 -4.49 5.02
CA SER A 195 3.06 -3.33 4.74
C SER A 195 2.34 -2.84 6.00
N LEU A 196 1.82 -3.75 6.83
CA LEU A 196 1.22 -3.41 8.13
C LEU A 196 2.23 -2.73 9.06
N LEU A 197 3.43 -3.29 9.19
CA LEU A 197 4.46 -2.78 10.10
C LEU A 197 4.98 -1.42 9.62
N SER A 198 5.37 -1.28 8.36
CA SER A 198 5.94 -0.04 7.83
C SER A 198 4.96 1.14 7.88
N ALA A 199 3.67 0.89 7.68
CA ALA A 199 2.65 1.92 7.69
C ALA A 199 2.33 2.48 9.08
N ASN A 200 2.86 1.86 10.15
CA ASN A 200 2.47 2.08 11.55
C ASN A 200 3.66 2.41 12.46
N ARG A 201 4.61 3.22 11.95
CA ARG A 201 5.92 3.54 12.55
C ARG A 201 5.99 3.55 14.09
N PHE A 202 5.46 4.56 14.79
CA PHE A 202 5.53 4.61 16.25
C PHE A 202 4.27 4.10 16.96
N ASN A 203 3.40 3.39 16.24
CA ASN A 203 2.23 2.74 16.83
C ASN A 203 2.63 1.38 17.42
N TRP A 204 3.29 1.44 18.58
CA TRP A 204 3.91 0.28 19.22
C TRP A 204 2.91 -0.79 19.66
N ASP A 205 1.71 -0.41 20.10
CA ASP A 205 0.66 -1.36 20.48
C ASP A 205 0.16 -2.15 19.27
N LEU A 206 -0.05 -1.47 18.14
CA LEU A 206 -0.43 -2.14 16.90
C LEU A 206 0.70 -3.04 16.39
N LYS A 207 1.95 -2.58 16.42
CA LYS A 207 3.10 -3.43 16.04
C LYS A 207 3.20 -4.66 16.93
N ALA A 208 3.04 -4.51 18.25
CA ALA A 208 3.06 -5.64 19.19
C ALA A 208 1.98 -6.68 18.82
N PHE A 209 0.75 -6.21 18.56
CA PHE A 209 -0.33 -7.06 18.09
C PHE A 209 0.01 -7.77 16.77
N ILE A 210 0.60 -7.06 15.79
CA ILE A 210 1.01 -7.66 14.51
C ILE A 210 2.07 -8.74 14.73
N LEU A 211 3.07 -8.52 15.59
CA LEU A 211 4.10 -9.52 15.89
C LEU A 211 3.52 -10.75 16.57
N GLN A 212 2.56 -10.58 17.48
CA GLN A 212 1.82 -11.69 18.09
C GLN A 212 1.05 -12.50 17.05
N LEU A 213 0.35 -11.81 16.13
CA LEU A 213 -0.32 -12.47 15.00
C LEU A 213 0.66 -13.29 14.16
N MET A 214 1.84 -12.78 13.87
CA MET A 214 2.86 -13.50 13.08
C MET A 214 3.38 -14.77 13.77
N MET A 215 3.38 -14.81 15.10
CA MET A 215 3.75 -15.99 15.90
C MET A 215 2.58 -16.98 16.06
N GLY A 216 1.39 -16.68 15.52
CA GLY A 216 0.19 -17.48 15.73
C GLY A 216 -0.43 -17.32 17.13
N GLU A 217 -0.04 -16.30 17.89
CA GLU A 217 -0.62 -16.02 19.21
C GLU A 217 -1.98 -15.33 19.04
N GLN A 218 -3.07 -16.05 19.32
CA GLN A 218 -4.43 -15.51 19.30
C GLN A 218 -4.98 -15.29 20.70
N GLU A 219 -5.70 -14.18 20.90
CA GLU A 219 -6.30 -13.82 22.20
C GLU A 219 -7.56 -14.65 22.57
N GLN A 220 -8.17 -15.44 21.65
CA GLN A 220 -9.31 -16.32 21.94
C GLN A 220 -9.65 -17.22 20.73
N SER A 221 -10.06 -18.47 20.99
CA SER A 221 -10.40 -19.52 20.01
C SER A 221 -11.63 -19.24 19.12
N ASN A 222 -12.33 -18.12 19.33
CA ASN A 222 -13.55 -17.75 18.60
C ASN A 222 -13.34 -16.69 17.50
N SER A 223 -12.10 -16.30 17.21
CA SER A 223 -11.83 -15.31 16.17
C SER A 223 -11.78 -15.97 14.79
N LYS A 224 -12.49 -15.41 13.80
CA LYS A 224 -12.37 -15.76 12.36
C LYS A 224 -10.97 -15.45 11.77
N VAL A 225 -10.04 -14.92 12.57
CA VAL A 225 -8.69 -14.61 12.12
C VAL A 225 -7.97 -15.94 11.90
N PRO A 226 -7.43 -16.22 10.71
CA PRO A 226 -6.70 -17.45 10.46
C PRO A 226 -5.51 -17.56 11.43
N ASN A 227 -5.17 -18.78 11.85
CA ASN A 227 -3.90 -19.02 12.54
C ASN A 227 -2.78 -18.87 11.50
N VAL A 228 -2.06 -17.74 11.56
CA VAL A 228 -1.03 -17.41 10.59
C VAL A 228 0.32 -17.42 11.27
N VAL A 229 1.20 -18.31 10.81
CA VAL A 229 2.60 -18.30 11.22
C VAL A 229 3.41 -17.78 10.05
N VAL A 230 4.09 -16.64 10.23
CA VAL A 230 4.94 -16.04 9.19
C VAL A 230 6.32 -15.73 9.75
N ILE A 231 7.32 -16.39 9.19
CA ILE A 231 8.73 -16.19 9.55
C ILE A 231 9.23 -14.88 8.91
N PRO A 232 9.82 -13.95 9.67
CA PRO A 232 10.41 -12.75 9.11
C PRO A 232 11.66 -13.02 8.29
N ASP A 233 11.92 -12.15 7.31
CA ASP A 233 13.24 -12.05 6.70
C ASP A 233 14.12 -11.01 7.42
N ARG A 234 15.42 -11.02 7.08
CA ARG A 234 16.39 -10.07 7.63
C ARG A 234 16.02 -8.61 7.36
N ARG A 235 15.34 -8.33 6.23
CA ARG A 235 14.96 -6.97 5.85
C ARG A 235 13.86 -6.43 6.78
N MET A 236 12.86 -7.24 7.09
CA MET A 236 11.79 -6.85 8.00
C MET A 236 12.30 -6.65 9.43
N ILE A 237 13.20 -7.53 9.89
CA ILE A 237 13.88 -7.38 11.18
C ILE A 237 14.66 -6.05 11.21
N ALA A 238 15.52 -5.80 10.23
CA ALA A 238 16.32 -4.57 10.15
C ALA A 238 15.44 -3.30 10.09
N SER A 239 14.32 -3.35 9.35
CA SER A 239 13.36 -2.23 9.29
C SER A 239 12.81 -1.89 10.67
N LEU A 240 12.39 -2.90 11.45
CA LEU A 240 11.92 -2.71 12.82
C LEU A 240 13.04 -2.25 13.76
N GLU A 241 14.25 -2.77 13.62
CA GLU A 241 15.41 -2.34 14.43
C GLU A 241 15.73 -0.86 14.22
N ILE A 242 15.68 -0.39 12.97
CA ILE A 242 15.88 1.03 12.64
C ILE A 242 14.81 1.87 13.35
N GLU A 243 13.54 1.48 13.28
CA GLU A 243 12.46 2.21 13.96
C GLU A 243 12.63 2.24 15.49
N VAL A 244 13.03 1.12 16.09
CA VAL A 244 13.33 1.00 17.52
C VAL A 244 14.50 1.91 17.92
N ALA A 245 15.57 1.95 17.12
CA ALA A 245 16.73 2.80 17.35
C ALA A 245 16.38 4.28 17.24
N LEU A 246 15.60 4.66 16.22
CA LEU A 246 15.11 6.03 16.05
C LEU A 246 14.27 6.47 17.24
N PHE A 247 13.34 5.62 17.71
CA PHE A 247 12.51 5.97 18.85
C PHE A 247 13.31 6.10 20.15
N ARG A 248 14.32 5.25 20.37
CA ARG A 248 15.26 5.39 21.51
C ARG A 248 16.02 6.72 21.45
N ARG A 249 16.43 7.15 20.26
CA ARG A 249 17.07 8.46 20.06
C ARG A 249 16.13 9.61 20.40
N LEU A 250 14.85 9.52 20.03
CA LEU A 250 13.85 10.54 20.39
C LEU A 250 13.59 10.58 21.89
N LEU A 251 13.53 9.41 22.55
CA LEU A 251 13.45 9.31 24.01
C LEU A 251 14.65 9.97 24.70
N SER A 252 15.87 9.74 24.21
CA SER A 252 17.09 10.31 24.82
C SER A 252 17.21 11.82 24.61
N LYS A 253 16.71 12.34 23.48
CA LYS A 253 16.62 13.79 23.21
C LYS A 253 15.56 14.51 24.07
N GLY A 254 14.62 13.78 24.66
CA GLY A 254 13.48 14.37 25.37
C GLY A 254 12.34 14.84 24.46
N SER A 255 12.35 14.46 23.17
CA SER A 255 11.29 14.82 22.20
C SER A 255 9.96 14.07 22.44
N ILE A 256 9.96 13.06 23.33
CA ILE A 256 8.77 12.27 23.66
C ILE A 256 8.22 12.71 25.03
N PRO A 257 6.97 13.22 25.10
CA PRO A 257 6.37 13.66 26.35
C PRO A 257 6.24 12.54 27.40
N LYS A 258 6.49 12.88 28.67
CA LYS A 258 6.39 11.93 29.80
C LYS A 258 4.96 11.74 30.30
N ASP A 259 4.11 12.73 30.09
CA ASP A 259 2.68 12.74 30.43
C ASP A 259 1.84 11.87 29.47
N GLY A 260 2.42 11.46 28.34
CA GLY A 260 1.76 10.62 27.35
C GLY A 260 0.97 11.42 26.30
N SER A 261 1.15 12.73 26.20
CA SER A 261 0.54 13.52 25.13
C SER A 261 1.05 13.09 23.74
N ALA A 262 0.20 13.29 22.72
CA ALA A 262 0.62 13.16 21.32
C ALA A 262 1.48 14.37 20.90
N VAL A 263 2.32 14.19 19.87
CA VAL A 263 3.13 15.27 19.28
C VAL A 263 2.98 15.21 17.77
N ASP A 264 2.71 16.36 17.14
CA ASP A 264 2.66 16.46 15.68
C ASP A 264 4.06 16.28 15.05
N ALA A 265 4.08 16.02 13.75
CA ALA A 265 5.32 15.94 13.00
C ALA A 265 6.07 17.28 13.05
N SER A 266 7.30 17.26 13.52
CA SER A 266 8.16 18.45 13.63
C SER A 266 9.62 18.08 13.39
N PRO A 267 10.53 19.05 13.18
CA PRO A 267 11.96 18.78 13.11
C PRO A 267 12.50 18.04 14.35
N ASP A 268 11.92 18.28 15.53
CA ASP A 268 12.33 17.65 16.79
C ASP A 268 11.96 16.16 16.88
N THR A 269 10.98 15.73 16.08
CA THR A 269 10.54 14.34 15.95
C THR A 269 11.04 13.69 14.66
N ASP A 270 12.05 14.28 14.01
CA ASP A 270 12.57 13.88 12.70
C ASP A 270 11.44 13.79 11.63
N GLY A 271 10.43 14.67 11.73
CA GLY A 271 9.30 14.77 10.80
C GLY A 271 8.21 13.71 11.01
N VAL A 272 8.15 13.07 12.18
CA VAL A 272 7.23 11.96 12.45
C VAL A 272 6.26 12.30 13.58
N PRO A 273 4.95 12.09 13.42
CA PRO A 273 4.02 12.27 14.53
C PRO A 273 4.23 11.18 15.60
N ILE A 274 4.16 11.57 16.87
CA ILE A 274 4.25 10.69 18.03
C ILE A 274 2.84 10.41 18.55
N PRO A 275 2.38 9.15 18.55
CA PRO A 275 1.09 8.79 19.12
C PRO A 275 1.01 9.04 20.64
N PRO A 276 -0.20 9.20 21.20
CA PRO A 276 -0.35 9.31 22.65
C PRO A 276 0.16 8.04 23.34
N PHE A 277 0.72 8.22 24.53
CA PHE A 277 1.29 7.16 25.38
C PHE A 277 2.39 6.32 24.70
N ALA A 278 3.03 6.81 23.64
CA ALA A 278 4.01 6.06 22.85
C ALA A 278 5.17 5.49 23.68
N ALA A 279 5.67 6.21 24.70
CA ALA A 279 6.73 5.72 25.56
C ALA A 279 6.31 4.49 26.39
N ALA A 280 5.08 4.48 26.91
CA ALA A 280 4.54 3.34 27.65
C ALA A 280 4.27 2.15 26.71
N ALA A 281 3.70 2.42 25.54
CA ALA A 281 3.46 1.43 24.49
C ALA A 281 4.76 0.79 24.00
N PHE A 282 5.82 1.59 23.81
CA PHE A 282 7.14 1.10 23.42
C PHE A 282 7.72 0.10 24.42
N ARG A 283 7.57 0.35 25.72
CA ARG A 283 8.01 -0.59 26.77
C ARG A 283 7.30 -1.95 26.67
N ARG A 284 5.98 -1.94 26.44
CA ARG A 284 5.20 -3.17 26.22
C ARG A 284 5.65 -3.89 24.95
N PHE A 285 5.83 -3.14 23.87
CA PHE A 285 6.30 -3.64 22.59
C PHE A 285 7.66 -4.34 22.70
N LEU A 286 8.62 -3.78 23.44
CA LEU A 286 9.95 -4.39 23.59
C LEU A 286 9.89 -5.81 24.16
N THR A 287 8.95 -6.11 25.05
CA THR A 287 8.74 -7.47 25.59
C THR A 287 8.30 -8.43 24.48
N VAL A 288 7.31 -8.03 23.68
CA VAL A 288 6.81 -8.82 22.56
C VAL A 288 7.89 -8.99 21.48
N TYR A 289 8.59 -7.91 21.16
CA TYR A 289 9.63 -7.87 20.15
C TYR A 289 10.81 -8.79 20.47
N LYS A 290 11.30 -8.81 21.72
CA LYS A 290 12.37 -9.74 22.14
C LYS A 290 11.98 -11.19 21.96
N ARG A 291 10.76 -11.55 22.37
CA ARG A 291 10.21 -12.89 22.20
C ARG A 291 10.06 -13.25 20.72
N TRP A 292 9.56 -12.31 19.92
CA TRP A 292 9.42 -12.47 18.48
C TRP A 292 10.76 -12.69 17.77
N LEU A 293 11.81 -11.95 18.13
CA LEU A 293 13.16 -12.20 17.63
C LEU A 293 13.67 -13.59 18.01
N GLN A 294 13.54 -13.99 19.28
CA GLN A 294 13.95 -15.32 19.73
C GLN A 294 13.25 -16.43 18.93
N TRP A 295 11.93 -16.32 18.79
CA TRP A 295 11.13 -17.23 17.98
C TRP A 295 11.60 -17.28 16.52
N SER A 296 11.94 -16.12 15.93
CA SER A 296 12.38 -16.01 14.53
C SER A 296 13.71 -16.72 14.25
N PHE A 297 14.59 -16.87 15.24
CA PHE A 297 15.88 -17.53 15.11
C PHE A 297 15.89 -18.98 15.62
N GLN A 298 14.81 -19.48 16.23
CA GLN A 298 14.75 -20.85 16.78
C GLN A 298 14.71 -21.94 15.69
N GLU A 299 14.19 -21.65 14.49
CA GLU A 299 14.15 -22.62 13.38
C GLU A 299 15.49 -22.78 12.62
N GLU A 300 16.51 -21.95 12.90
CA GLU A 300 17.87 -22.16 12.35
C GLU A 300 18.66 -23.24 13.12
N SER A 301 18.04 -23.92 14.08
CA SER A 301 18.61 -25.12 14.72
C SER A 301 18.66 -26.27 13.70
N PRO A 302 19.84 -26.84 13.36
CA PRO A 302 19.87 -27.97 12.44
C PRO A 302 19.04 -29.11 13.01
N LYS A 303 18.08 -29.60 12.22
CA LYS A 303 17.44 -30.90 12.47
C LYS A 303 18.58 -31.89 12.74
N SER A 304 18.60 -32.44 13.95
CA SER A 304 19.50 -33.52 14.35
C SER A 304 19.67 -34.48 13.18
N CYS A 305 20.86 -34.56 12.59
CA CYS A 305 21.18 -35.63 11.67
C CYS A 305 20.95 -36.93 12.43
N ASP A 306 20.09 -37.80 11.90
CA ASP A 306 19.95 -39.16 12.42
C ASP A 306 21.35 -39.80 12.47
N PRO A 307 21.69 -40.52 13.55
CA PRO A 307 23.00 -41.14 13.66
C PRO A 307 23.19 -42.13 12.51
N CYS A 308 24.28 -41.94 11.75
CA CYS A 308 24.70 -42.87 10.70
C CYS A 308 24.69 -44.31 11.23
N PRO A 309 24.15 -45.29 10.49
CA PRO A 309 24.22 -46.68 10.89
C PRO A 309 25.69 -47.09 10.98
N GLN A 310 26.08 -47.58 12.17
CA GLN A 310 27.39 -48.16 12.38
C GLN A 310 27.48 -49.45 11.56
N ASN A 311 28.24 -49.42 10.46
CA ASN A 311 28.68 -50.64 9.79
C ASN A 311 29.65 -51.37 10.73
N THR A 312 29.18 -52.48 11.30
CA THR A 312 30.05 -53.52 11.87
C THR A 312 30.94 -54.11 10.76
N PRO A 313 32.25 -54.23 10.97
CA PRO A 313 33.11 -54.91 10.01
C PRO A 313 32.93 -56.43 10.16
N ASP A 314 32.60 -57.10 9.06
CA ASP A 314 32.63 -58.55 8.95
C ASP A 314 34.02 -59.06 9.35
N ARG A 315 34.04 -59.97 10.32
CA ARG A 315 35.18 -60.81 10.66
C ARG A 315 35.07 -62.10 9.87
N THR A 316 36.11 -62.35 9.07
CA THR A 316 36.60 -63.64 8.51
C THR A 316 35.70 -64.38 7.53
#